data_AF-A0A0F9CVI8-F1
#
_entry.id   AF-A0A0F9CVI8-F1
#
_cell.length_a   1.000
_cell.length_b   1.000
_cell.length_c   1.000
_cell.angle_alpha   90.00
_cell.angle_beta   90.00
_cell.angle_gamma   90.00
#
_symmetry.space_group_name_H-M   'P 1'
#
loop_
_entity.id
_entity.type
_entity.pdbx_description
1 polymer ?
#
loop_
_entity_poly.entity_id
_entity_poly.type
_entity_poly.pdbx_seq_one_letter_code
_entity_poly.pdbx_strand_id
1 'polypeptide(L)'
;MGTKRIVISLGGVNLLDLFATQVWLLNPAFVERIQPIVIGLYNQGKLDIPSIGEHPEREIATTETRKDLVAHIPIWGTMTKKGGMSAEGMQTTEMRISEANNDESVSSLLLDIESNGGTVDGMAALGSAIRDSEKPVIAYVDNIAASAAYWAASQADTIVMNGDNFAEVGSIGALMIHQDSTKMIADKIGKIEIIRAPQSKDKARINPVEKLPNSERERILNSLEVITDEFISKVKSGRGERLNTDDENIFTGKMYNADQAQELGMVDHLGNFESAINIAKSLGNIVKQNIKAA
;
A
#
# COMPACT_ATOMS: atom_id res chain seq x y z
N MET A 1 -42.89 26.73 -4.44
CA MET A 1 -42.42 25.33 -4.44
C MET A 1 -41.02 25.32 -3.87
N GLY A 2 -40.88 24.94 -2.59
CA GLY A 2 -39.61 25.01 -1.87
C GLY A 2 -38.86 23.68 -1.94
N THR A 3 -37.65 23.70 -2.49
CA THR A 3 -36.74 22.57 -2.54
C THR A 3 -36.25 22.26 -1.12
N LYS A 4 -36.79 21.22 -0.47
CA LYS A 4 -36.23 20.72 0.80
C LYS A 4 -34.91 20.02 0.51
N ARG A 5 -33.79 20.66 0.87
CA ARG A 5 -32.49 19.97 1.03
C ARG A 5 -32.62 19.01 2.20
N ILE A 6 -32.61 17.71 1.91
CA ILE A 6 -32.52 16.67 2.93
C ILE A 6 -31.05 16.63 3.37
N VAL A 7 -30.78 17.14 4.57
CA VAL A 7 -29.50 16.97 5.28
C VAL A 7 -29.68 15.76 6.19
N ILE A 8 -29.05 14.63 5.89
CA ILE A 8 -29.06 13.46 6.78
C ILE A 8 -27.79 13.50 7.64
N SER A 9 -28.00 13.84 8.91
CA SER A 9 -27.03 13.76 10.00
C SER A 9 -27.24 12.43 10.72
N LEU A 10 -26.24 11.56 10.71
CA LEU A 10 -26.09 10.54 11.75
C LEU A 10 -25.13 11.15 12.79
N GLY A 11 -25.68 11.63 13.90
CA GLY A 11 -24.88 12.15 15.01
C GLY A 11 -23.97 13.34 14.69
N GLY A 12 -24.34 14.19 13.71
CA GLY A 12 -23.58 15.41 13.38
C GLY A 12 -22.39 15.22 12.45
N VAL A 13 -22.11 13.99 12.00
CA VAL A 13 -21.09 13.73 10.97
C VAL A 13 -21.79 13.47 9.63
N ASN A 14 -21.51 14.33 8.65
CA ASN A 14 -21.94 14.10 7.27
C ASN A 14 -21.17 12.89 6.74
N LEU A 15 -21.88 11.87 6.25
CA LEU A 15 -21.26 10.68 5.68
C LEU A 15 -20.24 11.07 4.60
N LEU A 16 -20.55 12.08 3.77
CA LEU A 16 -19.64 12.61 2.75
C LEU A 16 -18.36 13.23 3.33
N ASP A 17 -18.43 13.84 4.51
CA ASP A 17 -17.23 14.39 5.19
C ASP A 17 -16.37 13.26 5.79
N LEU A 18 -16.99 12.15 6.22
CA LEU A 18 -16.25 10.95 6.66
C LEU A 18 -15.51 10.29 5.48
N PHE A 19 -16.07 10.36 4.27
CA PHE A 19 -15.45 9.83 3.05
C PHE A 19 -14.35 10.74 2.49
N ALA A 20 -14.58 12.07 2.46
CA ALA A 20 -13.64 13.03 1.88
C ALA A 20 -12.36 13.26 2.69
N THR A 21 -12.31 12.78 3.93
CA THR A 21 -11.21 13.05 4.89
C THR A 21 -10.22 11.90 5.03
N GLN A 22 -10.42 10.85 4.24
CA GLN A 22 -9.60 9.65 4.31
C GLN A 22 -8.69 9.54 3.10
N VAL A 23 -7.43 9.16 3.36
CA VAL A 23 -6.32 9.18 2.40
C VAL A 23 -6.60 8.31 1.15
N TRP A 24 -7.46 7.31 1.27
CA TRP A 24 -7.78 6.34 0.21
C TRP A 24 -8.69 6.88 -0.91
N LEU A 25 -9.27 8.08 -0.78
CA LEU A 25 -10.21 8.62 -1.79
C LEU A 25 -9.53 9.36 -2.96
N LEU A 26 -8.20 9.31 -3.07
CA LEU A 26 -7.45 9.92 -4.19
C LEU A 26 -7.59 9.14 -5.51
N ASN A 27 -8.21 7.96 -5.52
CA ASN A 27 -8.46 7.16 -6.72
C ASN A 27 -9.96 7.11 -7.09
N PRO A 28 -10.38 7.71 -8.24
CA PRO A 28 -11.76 7.68 -8.72
C PRO A 28 -12.34 6.27 -8.90
N ALA A 29 -11.52 5.28 -9.27
CA ALA A 29 -11.96 3.90 -9.51
C ALA A 29 -12.45 3.19 -8.21
N PHE A 30 -11.96 3.63 -7.05
CA PHE A 30 -12.41 3.10 -5.76
C PHE A 30 -13.77 3.69 -5.35
N VAL A 31 -14.02 4.97 -5.67
CA VAL A 31 -15.31 5.62 -5.45
C VAL A 31 -16.39 4.89 -6.24
N GLU A 32 -16.13 4.51 -7.49
CA GLU A 32 -17.06 3.77 -8.35
C GLU A 32 -17.40 2.37 -7.79
N ARG A 33 -16.48 1.70 -7.09
CA ARG A 33 -16.74 0.39 -6.47
C ARG A 33 -17.61 0.46 -5.22
N ILE A 34 -17.50 1.53 -4.43
CA ILE A 34 -18.18 1.63 -3.12
C ILE A 34 -19.45 2.47 -3.21
N GLN A 35 -19.56 3.34 -4.23
CA GLN A 35 -20.74 4.14 -4.51
C GLN A 35 -22.06 3.33 -4.57
N PRO A 36 -22.14 2.14 -5.22
CA PRO A 36 -23.37 1.35 -5.22
C PRO A 36 -23.76 0.86 -3.82
N ILE A 37 -22.78 0.52 -2.98
CA ILE A 37 -22.98 0.04 -1.61
C ILE A 37 -23.50 1.20 -0.74
N VAL A 38 -22.89 2.38 -0.85
CA VAL A 38 -23.31 3.58 -0.10
C VAL A 38 -24.69 4.07 -0.55
N ILE A 39 -24.98 4.04 -1.86
CA ILE A 39 -26.31 4.34 -2.40
C ILE A 39 -27.34 3.30 -1.93
N GLY A 40 -26.96 2.02 -1.84
CA GLY A 40 -27.80 0.95 -1.28
C GLY A 40 -28.12 1.18 0.20
N LEU A 41 -27.11 1.53 1.00
CA LEU A 41 -27.27 1.90 2.42
C LEU A 41 -28.16 3.14 2.61
N TYR A 42 -28.01 4.13 1.73
CA TYR A 42 -28.82 5.37 1.73
C TYR A 42 -30.30 5.11 1.38
N ASN A 43 -30.58 4.18 0.45
CA ASN A 43 -31.92 4.01 -0.10
C ASN A 43 -32.80 2.98 0.62
N GLN A 44 -32.25 1.98 1.32
CA GLN A 44 -33.06 0.82 1.74
C GLN A 44 -33.02 0.41 3.22
N GLY A 45 -32.10 0.92 4.05
CA GLY A 45 -32.06 0.57 5.48
C GLY A 45 -31.91 -0.93 5.80
N LYS A 46 -31.55 -1.75 4.82
CA LYS A 46 -31.24 -3.18 4.95
C LYS A 46 -30.01 -3.48 4.12
N LEU A 47 -29.06 -4.19 4.73
CA LEU A 47 -27.93 -4.80 4.04
C LEU A 47 -28.35 -6.20 3.59
N ASP A 48 -28.35 -6.43 2.29
CA ASP A 48 -27.89 -7.73 1.76
C ASP A 48 -26.43 -7.52 1.37
N ILE A 49 -25.52 -7.96 2.23
CA ILE A 49 -24.12 -8.14 1.87
C ILE A 49 -24.12 -9.37 0.96
N PRO A 50 -23.81 -9.27 -0.34
CA PRO A 50 -23.49 -10.48 -1.08
C PRO A 50 -22.33 -11.11 -0.33
N SER A 51 -22.49 -12.36 0.11
CA SER A 51 -21.37 -13.12 0.65
C SER A 51 -20.20 -12.87 -0.29
N ILE A 52 -19.07 -12.40 0.24
CA ILE A 52 -17.80 -12.51 -0.48
C ILE A 52 -17.79 -13.97 -0.88
N GLY A 53 -17.96 -14.22 -2.19
CA GLY A 53 -18.10 -15.57 -2.69
C GLY A 53 -16.98 -16.37 -2.07
N GLU A 54 -17.30 -17.54 -1.52
CA GLU A 54 -16.27 -18.50 -1.16
C GLU A 54 -15.26 -18.47 -2.31
N HIS A 55 -14.00 -18.18 -1.99
CA HIS A 55 -12.94 -18.42 -2.96
C HIS A 55 -13.23 -19.81 -3.49
N PRO A 56 -13.48 -19.99 -4.80
CA PRO A 56 -13.84 -21.29 -5.32
C PRO A 56 -12.79 -22.24 -4.75
N GLU A 57 -13.25 -23.28 -4.05
CA GLU A 57 -12.34 -24.34 -3.59
C GLU A 57 -11.44 -24.62 -4.78
N ARG A 58 -10.16 -24.26 -4.64
CA ARG A 58 -9.21 -24.47 -5.73
C ARG A 58 -9.34 -25.94 -6.04
N GLU A 59 -9.73 -26.27 -7.27
CA GLU A 59 -9.57 -27.62 -7.77
C GLU A 59 -8.11 -27.97 -7.50
N ILE A 60 -7.89 -28.86 -6.54
CA ILE A 60 -6.60 -29.44 -6.27
C ILE A 60 -6.34 -30.30 -7.50
N ALA A 61 -5.73 -29.69 -8.51
CA ALA A 61 -5.22 -30.38 -9.66
C ALA A 61 -4.41 -31.56 -9.12
N THR A 62 -4.83 -32.77 -9.53
CA THR A 62 -4.31 -34.04 -9.07
C THR A 62 -2.79 -34.02 -8.96
N THR A 63 -2.31 -34.42 -7.78
CA THR A 63 -0.94 -34.35 -7.30
C THR A 63 0.02 -35.20 -8.15
N GLU A 64 0.45 -34.67 -9.30
CA GLU A 64 1.88 -34.75 -9.60
C GLU A 64 2.55 -33.75 -8.66
N THR A 65 3.54 -34.20 -7.89
CA THR A 65 4.40 -33.33 -7.08
C THR A 65 5.19 -32.42 -8.00
N ARG A 66 4.55 -31.33 -8.44
CA ARG A 66 5.20 -30.29 -9.25
C ARG A 66 6.27 -29.66 -8.38
N LYS A 67 7.52 -29.85 -8.79
CA LYS A 67 8.68 -29.15 -8.24
C LYS A 67 8.91 -27.88 -9.05
N ASP A 68 9.63 -26.94 -8.47
CA ASP A 68 10.05 -25.69 -9.10
C ASP A 68 8.88 -24.72 -9.37
N LEU A 69 7.98 -24.64 -8.39
CA LEU A 69 6.84 -23.74 -8.39
C LEU A 69 7.26 -22.29 -8.09
N VAL A 70 6.55 -21.34 -8.69
CA VAL A 70 6.63 -19.92 -8.34
C VAL A 70 5.48 -19.61 -7.39
N ALA A 71 5.79 -19.14 -6.18
CA ALA A 71 4.76 -18.71 -5.24
C ALA A 71 4.23 -17.33 -5.66
N HIS A 72 2.95 -17.26 -6.03
CA HIS A 72 2.27 -16.01 -6.36
C HIS A 72 1.75 -15.34 -5.08
N ILE A 73 2.20 -14.11 -4.81
CA ILE A 73 1.88 -13.36 -3.59
C ILE A 73 1.29 -12.00 -4.00
N PRO A 74 -0.04 -11.84 -3.96
CA PRO A 74 -0.67 -10.58 -4.34
C PRO A 74 -0.49 -9.50 -3.26
N ILE A 75 -0.13 -8.30 -3.70
CA ILE A 75 -0.09 -7.05 -2.91
C ILE A 75 -0.99 -6.03 -3.62
N TRP A 76 -2.28 -6.12 -3.34
CA TRP A 76 -3.30 -5.31 -4.00
C TRP A 76 -4.00 -4.35 -3.04
N GLY A 77 -4.31 -3.16 -3.55
CA GLY A 77 -5.05 -2.15 -2.79
C GLY A 77 -4.21 -1.50 -1.70
N THR A 78 -4.85 -0.95 -0.67
CA THR A 78 -4.17 -0.19 0.38
C THR A 78 -3.39 -1.11 1.32
N MET A 79 -2.12 -0.81 1.55
CA MET A 79 -1.24 -1.55 2.45
C MET A 79 -1.36 -1.03 3.88
N THR A 80 -2.09 -1.75 4.72
CA THR A 80 -2.12 -1.55 6.17
C THR A 80 -1.34 -2.66 6.87
N LYS A 81 -0.86 -2.43 8.10
CA LYS A 81 -0.14 -3.48 8.87
C LYS A 81 -0.96 -4.77 8.98
N LYS A 82 -2.21 -4.62 9.39
CA LYS A 82 -3.21 -5.69 9.45
C LYS A 82 -4.21 -5.46 8.35
N GLY A 83 -4.71 -6.54 7.75
CA GLY A 83 -5.66 -6.46 6.63
C GLY A 83 -6.93 -5.68 6.96
N GLY A 84 -7.56 -5.16 5.92
CA GLY A 84 -8.85 -4.50 5.97
C GLY A 84 -9.95 -5.33 5.31
N MET A 85 -11.12 -4.73 5.07
CA MET A 85 -12.22 -5.41 4.39
C MET A 85 -11.92 -5.81 2.94
N SER A 86 -10.99 -5.12 2.27
CA SER A 86 -10.78 -5.22 0.83
C SER A 86 -9.34 -5.52 0.41
N ALA A 87 -8.42 -5.67 1.36
CA ALA A 87 -7.01 -5.93 1.10
C ALA A 87 -6.38 -6.68 2.27
N GLU A 88 -5.45 -7.57 1.96
CA GLU A 88 -4.64 -8.24 2.97
C GLU A 88 -3.63 -7.29 3.59
N GLY A 89 -3.26 -7.57 4.84
CA GLY A 89 -2.28 -6.75 5.54
C GLY A 89 -0.86 -7.11 5.13
N MET A 90 0.06 -6.18 5.36
CA MET A 90 1.50 -6.43 5.22
C MET A 90 1.94 -7.66 6.04
N GLN A 91 1.41 -7.83 7.25
CA GLN A 91 1.71 -9.01 8.10
C GLN A 91 1.26 -10.33 7.46
N THR A 92 0.15 -10.35 6.74
CA THR A 92 -0.29 -11.55 6.01
C THR A 92 0.64 -11.86 4.84
N THR A 93 1.12 -10.81 4.17
CA THR A 93 2.12 -10.94 3.09
C THR A 93 3.44 -11.50 3.63
N GLU A 94 3.91 -11.03 4.79
CA GLU A 94 5.09 -11.58 5.49
C GLU A 94 4.94 -13.08 5.79
N MET A 95 3.77 -13.50 6.29
CA MET A 95 3.49 -14.92 6.56
C MET A 95 3.55 -15.75 5.27
N ARG A 96 2.99 -15.26 4.16
CA ARG A 96 3.06 -15.95 2.86
C ARG A 96 4.48 -16.08 2.33
N ILE A 97 5.31 -15.05 2.51
CA ILE A 97 6.74 -15.12 2.15
C ILE A 97 7.43 -16.20 2.98
N SER A 98 7.16 -16.24 4.29
CA SER A 98 7.72 -17.28 5.17
C SER A 98 7.25 -18.69 4.80
N GLU A 99 5.97 -18.88 4.52
CA GLU A 99 5.42 -20.16 4.03
C GLU A 99 6.08 -20.59 2.71
N ALA A 100 6.19 -19.66 1.76
CA ALA A 100 6.83 -19.91 0.47
C ALA A 100 8.31 -20.26 0.62
N ASN A 101 9.03 -19.65 1.57
CA ASN A 101 10.42 -20.00 1.85
C ASN A 101 10.55 -21.42 2.44
N ASN A 102 9.63 -21.82 3.31
CA ASN A 102 9.64 -23.16 3.94
C ASN A 102 9.16 -24.30 3.02
N ASP A 103 8.50 -24.00 1.89
CA ASP A 103 8.02 -25.03 0.96
C ASP A 103 9.09 -25.44 -0.08
N GLU A 104 9.67 -26.63 0.04
CA GLU A 104 10.70 -27.14 -0.88
C GLU A 104 10.26 -27.24 -2.36
N SER A 105 8.96 -27.30 -2.62
CA SER A 105 8.42 -27.31 -3.98
C SER A 105 8.54 -25.94 -4.66
N VAL A 106 8.57 -24.86 -3.88
CA VAL A 106 8.70 -23.47 -4.34
C VAL A 106 10.18 -23.14 -4.60
N SER A 107 10.49 -22.61 -5.78
CA SER A 107 11.84 -22.19 -6.17
C SER A 107 12.02 -20.66 -6.19
N SER A 108 10.94 -19.89 -6.27
CA SER A 108 10.97 -18.41 -6.26
C SER A 108 9.60 -17.83 -5.91
N LEU A 109 9.60 -16.55 -5.56
CA LEU A 109 8.41 -15.79 -5.18
C LEU A 109 8.15 -14.69 -6.23
N LEU A 110 6.88 -14.51 -6.60
CA LEU A 110 6.41 -13.43 -7.45
C LEU A 110 5.43 -12.56 -6.65
N LEU A 111 5.89 -11.36 -6.26
CA LEU A 111 5.04 -10.32 -5.68
C LEU A 111 4.27 -9.66 -6.81
N ASP A 112 2.96 -9.83 -6.84
CA ASP A 112 2.08 -9.23 -7.84
C ASP A 112 1.48 -7.94 -7.27
N ILE A 113 2.01 -6.79 -7.69
CA ILE A 113 1.81 -5.50 -7.05
C ILE A 113 0.88 -4.62 -7.89
N GLU A 114 -0.22 -4.23 -7.26
CA GLU A 114 -1.13 -3.20 -7.75
C GLU A 114 -1.64 -2.39 -6.56
N SER A 115 -0.83 -1.44 -6.10
CA SER A 115 -1.05 -0.72 -4.85
C SER A 115 -0.56 0.74 -4.86
N ASN A 116 -1.39 1.61 -4.27
CA ASN A 116 -1.06 3.01 -4.00
C ASN A 116 -0.25 3.20 -2.70
N GLY A 117 0.17 2.11 -2.05
CA GLY A 117 0.80 2.13 -0.74
C GLY A 117 -0.21 2.18 0.40
N GLY A 118 0.14 2.81 1.52
CA GLY A 118 -0.72 2.87 2.69
C GLY A 118 -0.01 3.41 3.94
N THR A 119 -0.05 2.66 5.03
CA THR A 119 0.44 3.14 6.33
C THR A 119 1.91 2.76 6.56
N VAL A 120 2.60 3.58 7.36
CA VAL A 120 4.03 3.37 7.68
C VAL A 120 4.24 2.14 8.56
N ASP A 121 3.28 1.82 9.42
CA ASP A 121 3.38 0.68 10.32
C ASP A 121 3.36 -0.65 9.53
N GLY A 122 4.42 -1.45 9.66
CA GLY A 122 4.58 -2.72 8.95
C GLY A 122 5.47 -2.65 7.70
N MET A 123 5.75 -1.45 7.16
CA MET A 123 6.62 -1.30 5.98
C MET A 123 8.00 -1.91 6.19
N ALA A 124 8.64 -1.62 7.33
CA ALA A 124 9.97 -2.13 7.62
C ALA A 124 10.01 -3.67 7.75
N ALA A 125 9.00 -4.26 8.38
CA ALA A 125 8.92 -5.71 8.60
C ALA A 125 8.71 -6.45 7.28
N LEU A 126 7.75 -6.00 6.45
CA LEU A 126 7.54 -6.54 5.11
C LEU A 126 8.77 -6.35 4.22
N GLY A 127 9.39 -5.16 4.25
CA GLY A 127 10.61 -4.90 3.48
C GLY A 127 11.74 -5.86 3.83
N SER A 128 11.96 -6.12 5.12
CA SER A 128 12.92 -7.13 5.58
C SER A 128 12.53 -8.55 5.15
N ALA A 129 11.27 -8.95 5.27
CA ALA A 129 10.83 -10.28 4.84
C ALA A 129 11.09 -10.52 3.34
N ILE A 130 10.88 -9.50 2.51
CA ILE A 130 11.18 -9.55 1.07
C ILE A 130 12.69 -9.63 0.85
N ARG A 131 13.46 -8.71 1.47
CA ARG A 131 14.90 -8.58 1.27
C ARG A 131 15.67 -9.82 1.74
N ASP A 132 15.28 -10.36 2.88
CA ASP A 132 15.97 -11.46 3.56
C ASP A 132 15.41 -12.83 3.13
N SER A 133 14.59 -12.87 2.07
CA SER A 133 14.05 -14.10 1.52
C SER A 133 15.16 -15.03 1.03
N GLU A 134 15.08 -16.31 1.40
CA GLU A 134 16.07 -17.33 1.01
C GLU A 134 15.94 -17.73 -0.48
N LYS A 135 14.80 -17.40 -1.09
CA LYS A 135 14.49 -17.68 -2.49
C LYS A 135 14.37 -16.39 -3.27
N PRO A 136 14.72 -16.39 -4.57
CA PRO A 136 14.59 -15.21 -5.41
C PRO A 136 13.19 -14.61 -5.36
N VAL A 137 13.10 -13.30 -5.14
CA VAL A 137 11.86 -12.54 -5.10
C VAL A 137 11.79 -11.59 -6.30
N ILE A 138 10.74 -11.74 -7.09
CA ILE A 138 10.46 -10.92 -8.26
C ILE A 138 9.23 -10.09 -7.92
N ALA A 139 9.31 -8.77 -8.08
CA ALA A 139 8.15 -7.90 -8.04
C ALA A 139 7.65 -7.64 -9.46
N TYR A 140 6.37 -7.90 -9.72
CA TYR A 140 5.68 -7.47 -10.91
C TYR A 140 4.77 -6.30 -10.58
N VAL A 141 4.95 -5.17 -11.26
CA VAL A 141 4.08 -4.00 -11.16
C VAL A 141 3.14 -4.01 -12.35
N ASP A 142 1.87 -4.35 -12.13
CA ASP A 142 0.90 -4.43 -13.24
C ASP A 142 0.45 -3.05 -13.71
N ASN A 143 0.09 -2.20 -12.75
CA ASN A 143 -0.38 -0.83 -13.03
C ASN A 143 0.21 0.18 -12.04
N ILE A 144 0.32 -0.13 -10.75
CA ILE A 144 0.86 0.84 -9.81
C ILE A 144 1.62 0.21 -8.65
N ALA A 145 2.79 0.76 -8.36
CA ALA A 145 3.48 0.54 -7.09
C ALA A 145 3.95 1.90 -6.56
N ALA A 146 3.07 2.55 -5.78
CA ALA A 146 3.34 3.86 -5.18
C ALA A 146 3.62 3.75 -3.68
N SER A 147 4.45 4.64 -3.14
CA SER A 147 4.69 4.79 -1.70
C SER A 147 5.09 3.45 -1.06
N ALA A 148 4.39 2.98 -0.01
CA ALA A 148 4.68 1.72 0.67
C ALA A 148 4.78 0.49 -0.27
N ALA A 149 4.09 0.51 -1.41
CA ALA A 149 4.20 -0.56 -2.41
C ALA A 149 5.54 -0.52 -3.14
N TYR A 150 6.03 0.68 -3.50
CA TYR A 150 7.36 0.83 -4.07
C TYR A 150 8.46 0.53 -3.05
N TRP A 151 8.25 0.86 -1.77
CA TRP A 151 9.14 0.39 -0.70
C TRP A 151 9.30 -1.13 -0.78
N ALA A 152 8.19 -1.88 -0.78
CA ALA A 152 8.22 -3.34 -0.85
C ALA A 152 8.88 -3.84 -2.14
N ALA A 153 8.48 -3.30 -3.30
CA ALA A 153 9.05 -3.64 -4.60
C ALA A 153 10.56 -3.42 -4.66
N SER A 154 11.05 -2.32 -4.08
CA SER A 154 12.48 -1.97 -4.06
C SER A 154 13.35 -2.99 -3.31
N GLN A 155 12.75 -3.84 -2.46
CA GLN A 155 13.46 -4.88 -1.72
C GLN A 155 13.54 -6.22 -2.47
N ALA A 156 12.84 -6.35 -3.61
CA ALA A 156 12.93 -7.54 -4.46
C ALA A 156 14.27 -7.62 -5.21
N ASP A 157 14.63 -8.82 -5.66
CA ASP A 157 15.84 -9.04 -6.49
C ASP A 157 15.67 -8.42 -7.87
N THR A 158 14.46 -8.50 -8.43
CA THR A 158 14.11 -7.98 -9.74
C THR A 158 12.71 -7.36 -9.71
N ILE A 159 12.57 -6.20 -10.35
CA ILE A 159 11.30 -5.51 -10.56
C ILE A 159 11.00 -5.49 -12.06
N VAL A 160 9.92 -6.15 -12.44
CA VAL A 160 9.33 -6.10 -13.77
C VAL A 160 8.12 -5.19 -13.69
N MET A 161 8.02 -4.23 -14.58
CA MET A 161 6.88 -3.34 -14.66
C MET A 161 6.18 -3.53 -16.00
N ASN A 162 4.86 -3.50 -16.00
CA ASN A 162 4.10 -3.49 -17.24
C ASN A 162 4.61 -2.36 -18.15
N GLY A 163 4.91 -2.71 -19.41
CA GLY A 163 5.54 -1.82 -20.37
C GLY A 163 4.58 -0.82 -21.02
N ASP A 164 3.30 -0.82 -20.65
CA ASP A 164 2.42 0.27 -21.04
C ASP A 164 2.75 1.55 -20.24
N ASN A 165 2.49 2.71 -20.85
CA ASN A 165 2.79 4.01 -20.24
C ASN A 165 1.69 4.47 -19.25
N PHE A 166 0.76 3.58 -18.87
CA PHE A 166 -0.22 3.85 -17.80
C PHE A 166 0.25 3.32 -16.46
N ALA A 167 1.15 2.33 -16.47
CA ALA A 167 1.77 1.87 -15.25
C ALA A 167 2.68 2.94 -14.64
N GLU A 168 2.65 3.10 -13.32
CA GLU A 168 3.47 4.07 -12.59
C GLU A 168 4.10 3.51 -11.30
N VAL A 169 5.30 3.98 -10.98
CA VAL A 169 5.98 3.70 -9.71
C VAL A 169 6.47 4.99 -9.04
N GLY A 170 6.84 4.90 -7.76
CA GLY A 170 7.44 6.02 -7.04
C GLY A 170 6.61 6.45 -5.84
N SER A 171 6.29 7.74 -5.74
CA SER A 171 5.70 8.36 -4.54
C SER A 171 6.53 8.08 -3.27
N ILE A 172 7.85 8.16 -3.40
CA ILE A 172 8.79 7.97 -2.28
C ILE A 172 8.71 9.18 -1.37
N GLY A 173 8.24 8.96 -0.13
CA GLY A 173 8.06 10.00 0.87
C GLY A 173 6.92 9.68 1.83
N ALA A 174 6.71 10.57 2.80
CA ALA A 174 5.63 10.47 3.77
C ALA A 174 4.91 11.81 3.94
N LEU A 175 3.62 11.75 4.25
CA LEU A 175 2.82 12.92 4.56
C LEU A 175 1.82 12.62 5.68
N MET A 176 1.31 13.69 6.29
CA MET A 176 0.17 13.63 7.18
C MET A 176 -0.86 14.66 6.75
N ILE A 177 -2.10 14.22 6.55
CA ILE A 177 -3.23 15.11 6.32
C ILE A 177 -3.85 15.48 7.68
N HIS A 178 -3.96 16.78 7.96
CA HIS A 178 -4.66 17.30 9.12
C HIS A 178 -5.75 18.28 8.67
N GLN A 179 -6.99 18.04 9.09
CA GLN A 179 -8.11 18.92 8.81
C GLN A 179 -8.51 19.71 10.06
N ASP A 180 -8.40 21.03 9.97
CA ASP A 180 -8.97 21.94 10.96
C ASP A 180 -10.47 22.12 10.68
N SER A 181 -11.30 21.56 11.56
CA SER A 181 -12.77 21.67 11.49
C SER A 181 -13.34 22.64 12.52
N THR A 182 -12.50 23.41 13.22
CA THR A 182 -12.93 24.26 14.35
C THR A 182 -14.05 25.22 13.97
N LYS A 183 -13.89 25.94 12.83
CA LYS A 183 -14.91 26.86 12.31
C LYS A 183 -16.20 26.14 11.93
N MET A 184 -16.10 25.04 11.18
CA MET A 184 -17.27 24.28 10.75
C MET A 184 -18.08 23.74 11.94
N ILE A 185 -17.38 23.23 12.96
CA ILE A 185 -17.98 22.69 14.17
C ILE A 185 -18.63 23.81 14.99
N ALA A 186 -17.94 24.94 15.17
CA ALA A 186 -18.50 26.09 15.87
C ALA A 186 -19.80 26.61 15.21
N ASP A 187 -19.83 26.69 13.88
CA ASP A 187 -20.97 27.20 13.12
C ASP A 187 -22.19 26.24 13.11
N LYS A 188 -21.95 24.92 13.08
CA LYS A 188 -23.01 23.90 12.91
C LYS A 188 -23.46 23.22 14.20
N ILE A 189 -22.53 22.99 15.13
CA ILE A 189 -22.72 22.14 16.32
C ILE A 189 -22.56 22.97 17.60
N GLY A 190 -21.70 23.99 17.57
CA GLY A 190 -21.32 24.80 18.72
C GLY A 190 -19.90 24.50 19.21
N LYS A 191 -19.45 25.25 20.22
CA LYS A 191 -18.09 25.10 20.76
C LYS A 191 -17.95 23.76 21.50
N ILE A 192 -16.94 22.99 21.12
CA ILE A 192 -16.49 21.79 21.84
C ILE A 192 -15.26 22.16 22.68
N GLU A 193 -15.26 21.79 23.95
CA GLU A 193 -14.10 21.94 24.84
C GLU A 193 -13.55 20.57 25.22
N ILE A 194 -12.24 20.39 25.08
CA ILE A 194 -11.54 19.19 25.53
C ILE A 194 -10.88 19.49 26.88
N ILE A 195 -11.48 19.00 27.96
CA ILE A 195 -10.91 19.07 29.31
C ILE A 195 -9.91 17.93 29.49
N ARG A 196 -8.65 18.26 29.78
CA ARG A 196 -7.57 17.29 30.00
C ARG A 196 -7.15 17.31 31.46
N ALA A 197 -6.95 16.14 32.05
CA ALA A 197 -6.32 16.05 33.37
C ALA A 197 -4.89 16.64 33.32
N PRO A 198 -4.37 17.24 34.40
CA PRO A 198 -3.01 17.80 34.42
C PRO A 198 -1.92 16.81 33.97
N GLN A 199 -2.07 15.53 34.32
CA GLN A 199 -1.15 14.44 33.96
C GLN A 199 -1.34 13.95 32.51
N SER A 200 -2.35 14.43 31.79
CA SER A 200 -2.74 14.00 30.43
C SER A 200 -2.74 15.17 29.43
N LYS A 201 -1.95 16.22 29.71
CA LYS A 201 -1.90 17.45 28.90
C LYS A 201 -1.60 17.23 27.41
N ASP A 202 -0.89 16.14 27.07
CA ASP A 202 -0.49 15.82 25.69
C ASP A 202 -1.49 14.92 24.94
N LYS A 203 -2.58 14.48 25.58
CA LYS A 203 -3.58 13.60 24.94
C LYS A 203 -4.38 14.34 23.86
N ALA A 204 -4.59 13.68 22.72
CA ALA A 204 -5.45 14.15 21.64
C ALA A 204 -5.12 15.61 21.22
N ARG A 205 -3.84 15.99 21.17
CA ARG A 205 -3.41 17.34 20.76
C ARG A 205 -3.49 17.57 19.26
N ILE A 206 -3.59 16.49 18.48
CA ILE A 206 -3.91 16.50 17.06
C ILE A 206 -5.35 16.01 16.92
N ASN A 207 -6.28 16.94 16.71
CA ASN A 207 -7.71 16.67 16.59
C ASN A 207 -8.38 17.74 15.72
N PRO A 208 -9.58 17.49 15.17
CA PRO A 208 -10.23 18.44 14.27
C PRO A 208 -11.01 19.57 14.99
N VAL A 209 -11.13 19.52 16.33
CA VAL A 209 -12.02 20.41 17.11
C VAL A 209 -11.27 21.53 17.84
N GLU A 210 -9.94 21.46 17.89
CA GLU A 210 -9.03 22.50 18.36
C GLU A 210 -8.02 22.84 17.25
N LYS A 211 -7.56 24.09 17.19
CA LYS A 211 -6.52 24.49 16.24
C LYS A 211 -5.23 23.71 16.52
N LEU A 212 -4.61 23.17 15.48
CA LEU A 212 -3.32 22.48 15.59
C LEU A 212 -2.25 23.41 16.22
N PRO A 213 -1.69 23.05 17.39
CA PRO A 213 -0.61 23.82 17.99
C PRO A 213 0.65 23.80 17.14
N ASN A 214 1.39 24.92 17.07
CA ASN A 214 2.65 24.97 16.34
C ASN A 214 3.65 23.92 16.85
N SER A 215 3.70 23.65 18.16
CA SER A 215 4.56 22.61 18.74
C SER A 215 4.24 21.21 18.21
N GLU A 216 2.96 20.88 17.98
CA GLU A 216 2.57 19.60 17.39
C GLU A 216 2.90 19.55 15.89
N ARG A 217 2.75 20.67 15.17
CA ARG A 217 3.16 20.77 13.77
C ARG A 217 4.64 20.48 13.61
N GLU A 218 5.50 21.13 14.39
CA GLU A 218 6.96 20.87 14.36
C GLU A 218 7.28 19.41 14.73
N ARG A 219 6.60 18.85 15.74
CA ARG A 219 6.77 17.44 16.11
C ARG A 219 6.40 16.48 14.97
N ILE A 220 5.32 16.76 14.24
CA ILE A 220 4.90 15.98 13.08
C ILE A 220 5.93 16.11 11.96
N LEU A 221 6.40 17.33 11.65
CA LEU A 221 7.42 17.55 10.62
C LEU A 221 8.69 16.75 10.89
N ASN A 222 9.21 16.82 12.12
CA ASN A 222 10.39 16.04 12.51
C ASN A 222 10.15 14.52 12.38
N SER A 223 8.93 14.06 12.67
CA SER A 223 8.59 12.64 12.52
C SER A 223 8.55 12.22 11.04
N LEU A 224 7.99 13.08 10.17
CA LEU A 224 7.93 12.83 8.73
C LEU A 224 9.32 12.86 8.07
N GLU A 225 10.22 13.73 8.54
CA GLU A 225 11.61 13.77 8.10
C GLU A 225 12.32 12.43 8.38
N VAL A 226 12.27 11.95 9.63
CA VAL A 226 12.85 10.64 10.00
C VAL A 226 12.28 9.49 9.18
N ILE A 227 10.95 9.45 9.00
CA ILE A 227 10.30 8.41 8.19
C ILE A 227 10.75 8.48 6.72
N THR A 228 10.85 9.69 6.17
CA THR A 228 11.22 9.90 4.77
C THR A 228 12.70 9.56 4.54
N ASP A 229 13.59 9.91 5.47
CA ASP A 229 15.00 9.55 5.41
C ASP A 229 15.19 8.03 5.43
N GLU A 230 14.44 7.33 6.27
CA GLU A 230 14.47 5.86 6.31
C GLU A 230 13.95 5.26 4.99
N PHE A 231 12.90 5.83 4.40
CA PHE A 231 12.38 5.42 3.09
C PHE A 231 13.41 5.59 1.99
N ILE A 232 14.00 6.77 1.87
CA ILE A 232 15.05 7.03 0.88
C ILE A 232 16.21 6.06 1.07
N SER A 233 16.66 5.86 2.31
CA SER A 233 17.75 4.94 2.64
C SER A 233 17.44 3.49 2.21
N LYS A 234 16.23 3.00 2.51
CA LYS A 234 15.82 1.63 2.18
C LYS A 234 15.59 1.41 0.70
N VAL A 235 15.10 2.41 -0.04
CA VAL A 235 15.02 2.34 -1.50
C VAL A 235 16.41 2.35 -2.13
N LYS A 236 17.32 3.22 -1.68
CA LYS A 236 18.71 3.26 -2.16
C LYS A 236 19.42 1.93 -1.91
N SER A 237 19.33 1.39 -0.70
CA SER A 237 19.87 0.06 -0.37
C SER A 237 19.15 -1.07 -1.14
N GLY A 238 17.84 -0.89 -1.36
CA GLY A 238 16.94 -1.71 -2.15
C GLY A 238 17.45 -2.01 -3.56
N ARG A 239 17.58 -0.92 -4.31
CA ARG A 239 17.95 -0.94 -5.72
C ARG A 239 19.47 -1.04 -5.93
N GLY A 240 20.27 -0.56 -4.97
CA GLY A 240 21.73 -0.53 -5.07
C GLY A 240 22.19 0.35 -6.22
N GLU A 241 23.25 -0.06 -6.91
CA GLU A 241 23.85 0.67 -8.05
C GLU A 241 22.91 0.86 -9.25
N ARG A 242 21.79 0.12 -9.28
CA ARG A 242 20.80 0.24 -10.35
C ARG A 242 20.08 1.58 -10.32
N LEU A 243 19.80 2.11 -9.13
CA LEU A 243 19.07 3.37 -9.01
C LEU A 243 20.00 4.54 -9.30
N ASN A 244 19.60 5.37 -10.25
CA ASN A 244 20.32 6.61 -10.54
C ASN A 244 20.07 7.62 -9.41
N THR A 245 20.96 7.71 -8.44
CA THR A 245 20.80 8.64 -7.30
C THR A 245 21.21 10.08 -7.59
N ASP A 246 21.71 10.38 -8.79
CA ASP A 246 22.14 11.73 -9.16
C ASP A 246 20.95 12.67 -9.45
N ASP A 247 19.78 12.09 -9.77
CA ASP A 247 18.54 12.86 -9.87
C ASP A 247 17.86 12.98 -8.49
N GLU A 248 18.08 14.11 -7.82
CA GLU A 248 17.46 14.41 -6.53
C GLU A 248 15.91 14.43 -6.60
N ASN A 249 15.31 14.57 -7.78
CA ASN A 249 13.85 14.58 -7.92
C ASN A 249 13.19 13.25 -7.55
N ILE A 250 13.92 12.12 -7.61
CA ILE A 250 13.40 10.78 -7.33
C ILE A 250 12.74 10.70 -5.94
N PHE A 251 13.24 11.47 -4.99
CA PHE A 251 12.82 11.40 -3.58
C PHE A 251 11.83 12.52 -3.19
N THR A 252 11.23 13.19 -4.17
CA THR A 252 10.28 14.30 -3.94
C THR A 252 8.82 13.87 -3.80
N GLY A 253 8.55 12.57 -3.88
CA GLY A 253 7.18 12.02 -3.89
C GLY A 253 6.50 12.01 -5.27
N LYS A 254 7.26 12.21 -6.36
CA LYS A 254 6.74 12.12 -7.74
C LYS A 254 6.44 10.67 -8.16
N MET A 255 5.53 10.54 -9.13
CA MET A 255 5.29 9.30 -9.86
C MET A 255 6.12 9.29 -11.15
N TYR A 256 6.46 8.09 -11.61
CA TYR A 256 7.28 7.83 -12.78
C TYR A 256 6.62 6.73 -13.62
N ASN A 257 6.39 7.01 -14.89
CA ASN A 257 5.87 6.01 -15.83
C ASN A 257 6.94 4.98 -16.22
N ALA A 258 6.56 3.95 -16.99
CA ALA A 258 7.44 2.86 -17.40
C ALA A 258 8.81 3.33 -17.96
N ASP A 259 8.81 4.23 -18.95
CA ASP A 259 10.03 4.72 -19.59
C ASP A 259 10.94 5.45 -18.59
N GLN A 260 10.37 6.36 -17.79
CA GLN A 260 11.12 7.11 -16.77
C GLN A 260 11.66 6.21 -15.67
N ALA A 261 10.84 5.27 -15.19
CA ALA A 261 11.21 4.34 -14.15
C ALA A 261 12.37 3.44 -14.58
N GLN A 262 12.39 3.01 -15.85
CA GLN A 262 13.49 2.22 -16.39
C GLN A 262 14.76 3.07 -16.54
N GLU A 263 14.67 4.30 -17.05
CA GLU A 263 15.81 5.22 -17.19
C GLU A 263 16.47 5.54 -15.84
N LEU A 264 15.66 5.73 -14.80
CA LEU A 264 16.13 6.02 -13.44
C LEU A 264 16.55 4.76 -12.67
N GLY A 265 16.36 3.57 -13.24
CA GLY A 265 16.65 2.28 -12.61
C GLY A 265 15.75 1.93 -11.42
N MET A 266 14.58 2.57 -11.36
CA MET A 266 13.52 2.26 -10.42
C MET A 266 12.92 0.87 -10.67
N VAL A 267 12.99 0.41 -11.92
CA VAL A 267 12.62 -0.95 -12.34
C VAL A 267 13.76 -1.57 -13.16
N ASP A 268 13.80 -2.89 -13.25
CA ASP A 268 14.84 -3.62 -13.99
C ASP A 268 14.42 -3.89 -15.44
N HIS A 269 13.15 -4.26 -15.62
CA HIS A 269 12.62 -4.66 -16.91
C HIS A 269 11.21 -4.12 -17.14
N LEU A 270 10.93 -3.77 -18.39
CA LEU A 270 9.58 -3.56 -18.88
C LEU A 270 9.08 -4.85 -19.52
N GLY A 271 7.88 -5.30 -19.14
CA GLY A 271 7.32 -6.56 -19.61
C GLY A 271 6.00 -6.90 -18.91
N ASN A 272 5.31 -7.90 -19.42
CA ASN A 272 4.03 -8.33 -18.85
C ASN A 272 4.22 -9.38 -17.73
N PHE A 273 3.10 -9.82 -17.15
CA PHE A 273 3.08 -10.83 -16.10
C PHE A 273 3.78 -12.15 -16.50
N GLU A 274 3.66 -12.57 -17.76
CA GLU A 274 4.32 -13.79 -18.25
C GLU A 274 5.86 -13.64 -18.24
N SER A 275 6.37 -12.48 -18.64
CA SER A 275 7.81 -12.17 -18.53
C SER A 275 8.30 -12.26 -17.08
N ALA A 276 7.52 -11.73 -16.12
CA ALA A 276 7.88 -11.80 -14.70
C ALA A 276 7.90 -13.25 -14.18
N ILE A 277 6.93 -14.09 -14.58
CA ILE A 277 6.93 -15.53 -14.25
C ILE A 277 8.16 -16.22 -14.85
N ASN A 278 8.52 -15.91 -16.09
CA ASN A 278 9.66 -16.54 -16.76
C ASN A 278 10.99 -16.18 -16.08
N ILE A 279 11.15 -14.91 -15.67
CA ILE A 279 12.29 -14.47 -14.84
C ILE A 279 12.30 -15.22 -13.50
N ALA A 280 11.15 -15.33 -12.83
CA ALA A 280 11.04 -16.04 -11.57
C ALA A 280 11.44 -17.52 -11.67
N LYS A 281 10.99 -18.22 -12.71
CA LYS A 281 11.40 -19.62 -12.99
C LYS A 281 12.89 -19.72 -13.26
N SER A 282 13.44 -18.80 -14.06
CA SER A 282 14.86 -18.80 -14.41
C SER A 282 15.75 -18.63 -13.18
N LEU A 283 15.48 -17.63 -12.34
CA LEU A 283 16.25 -17.37 -11.12
C LEU A 283 16.13 -18.52 -10.11
N GLY A 284 14.92 -19.06 -9.91
CA GLY A 284 14.70 -20.20 -9.03
C GLY A 284 15.50 -21.45 -9.44
N ASN A 285 15.64 -21.70 -10.75
CA ASN A 285 16.42 -22.82 -11.27
C ASN A 285 17.94 -22.64 -11.07
N ILE A 286 18.45 -21.41 -11.23
CA ILE A 286 19.88 -21.09 -11.05
C ILE A 286 20.30 -21.35 -9.59
N VAL A 287 19.52 -20.87 -8.62
CA VAL A 287 19.84 -21.05 -7.19
C VAL A 287 19.89 -22.54 -6.83
N LYS A 288 18.94 -23.35 -7.32
CA LYS A 288 18.93 -24.81 -7.08
C LYS A 288 20.16 -25.51 -7.67
N GLN A 289 20.64 -25.09 -8.85
CA GLN A 289 21.86 -25.65 -9.44
C GLN A 289 23.09 -25.35 -8.58
N ASN A 290 23.19 -24.14 -8.04
CA ASN A 290 24.30 -23.73 -7.18
C ASN A 290 24.31 -24.48 -5.83
N ILE A 291 23.14 -24.73 -5.22
CA ILE A 291 23.03 -25.53 -3.99
C ILE A 291 23.44 -26.99 -4.20
N LYS A 292 23.10 -27.58 -5.36
CA LYS A 292 23.50 -28.97 -5.69
C LYS A 292 24.98 -29.14 -6.00
N ALA A 293 25.67 -28.05 -6.34
CA ALA A 293 27.08 -28.06 -6.72
C ALA A 293 28.05 -27.74 -5.56
N ALA A 294 27.52 -27.30 -4.41
CA ALA A 294 28.25 -26.99 -3.18
C ALA A 294 28.25 -28.19 -2.21
#